data_AF-A0A351R758-F1
#
_entry.id   AF-A0A351R758-F1
#
_cell.length_a   1.000
_cell.length_b   1.000
_cell.length_c   1.000
_cell.angle_alpha   90.00
_cell.angle_beta   90.00
_cell.angle_gamma   90.00
#
_symmetry.space_group_name_H-M   'P 1'
#
loop_
_entity.id
_entity.type
_entity.pdbx_description
1 polymer ?
#
loop_
_entity_poly.entity_id
_entity_poly.type
_entity_poly.pdbx_seq_one_letter_code
_entity_poly.pdbx_strand_id
1 'polypeptide(L)'
;MNSNKSEKNIRKKVDKTREKCLSHGIILGHDVVICKGPDRDVDCDAVNLLISFLMTGQYDMVALDKLTDLTEDVSDMEELMNDAAKIGVGFLELSTIARITEAVQVQVGVFDKYNR
;
A
#
# COMPACT_ATOMS: atom_id res chain seq x y z
N MET A 1 -1.30 -5.71 31.20
CA MET A 1 -2.60 -5.55 30.51
C MET A 1 -2.58 -4.27 29.67
N ASN A 2 -2.50 -4.38 28.33
CA ASN A 2 -2.98 -3.36 27.37
C ASN A 2 -2.98 -3.81 25.88
N SER A 3 -2.56 -5.06 25.59
CA SER A 3 -2.45 -5.61 24.22
C SER A 3 -3.78 -5.56 23.42
N ASN A 4 -4.93 -5.72 24.08
CA ASN A 4 -6.24 -5.67 23.40
C ASN A 4 -6.60 -4.30 22.82
N LYS A 5 -6.01 -3.20 23.31
CA LYS A 5 -6.32 -1.84 22.83
C LYS A 5 -5.50 -1.51 21.57
N SER A 6 -4.23 -1.90 21.54
CA SER A 6 -3.36 -1.73 20.36
C SER A 6 -3.82 -2.62 19.20
N GLU A 7 -4.15 -3.88 19.46
CA GLU A 7 -4.63 -4.81 18.42
C GLU A 7 -5.95 -4.32 17.80
N LYS A 8 -6.91 -3.87 18.61
CA LYS A 8 -8.17 -3.29 18.11
C LYS A 8 -7.94 -2.03 17.27
N ASN A 9 -6.98 -1.19 17.64
CA ASN A 9 -6.67 0.02 16.89
C ASN A 9 -6.01 -0.31 15.54
N ILE A 10 -5.12 -1.31 15.52
CA ILE A 10 -4.49 -1.82 14.30
C ILE A 10 -5.56 -2.39 13.37
N ARG A 11 -6.44 -3.28 13.88
CA ARG A 11 -7.50 -3.89 13.08
C ARG A 11 -8.44 -2.85 12.47
N LYS A 12 -8.83 -1.83 13.24
CA LYS A 12 -9.62 -0.70 12.72
C LYS A 12 -8.91 0.07 11.59
N LYS A 13 -7.58 0.24 11.66
CA LYS A 13 -6.82 0.88 10.57
C LYS A 13 -6.83 -0.01 9.32
N VAL A 14 -6.58 -1.30 9.47
CA VAL A 14 -6.60 -2.27 8.37
C VAL A 14 -7.98 -2.32 7.71
N ASP A 15 -9.05 -2.43 8.50
CA ASP A 15 -10.43 -2.46 7.99
C ASP A 15 -10.75 -1.17 7.22
N LYS A 16 -10.37 0.00 7.76
CA LYS A 16 -10.57 1.29 7.10
C LYS A 16 -9.80 1.39 5.77
N THR A 17 -8.55 0.93 5.74
CA THR A 17 -7.74 0.87 4.51
C THR A 17 -8.40 -0.04 3.49
N ARG A 18 -8.87 -1.22 3.89
CA ARG A 18 -9.57 -2.16 3.01
C ARG A 18 -10.88 -1.59 2.47
N GLU A 19 -11.71 -0.98 3.31
CA GLU A 19 -12.94 -0.30 2.87
C GLU A 19 -12.64 0.81 1.86
N LYS A 20 -11.59 1.60 2.10
CA LYS A 20 -11.14 2.66 1.19
C LYS A 20 -10.64 2.09 -0.13
N CYS A 21 -9.89 0.98 -0.13
CA CYS A 21 -9.49 0.32 -1.37
C CYS A 21 -10.73 -0.17 -2.14
N LEU A 22 -11.65 -0.85 -1.45
CA LEU A 22 -12.85 -1.40 -2.05
C LEU A 22 -13.74 -0.31 -2.65
N SER A 23 -13.87 0.85 -2.01
CA SER A 23 -14.64 1.98 -2.53
C SER A 23 -14.07 2.55 -3.84
N HIS A 24 -12.80 2.28 -4.14
CA HIS A 24 -12.14 2.66 -5.40
C HIS A 24 -11.99 1.47 -6.36
N GLY A 25 -12.66 0.34 -6.10
CA GLY A 25 -12.60 -0.85 -6.94
C GLY A 25 -11.33 -1.69 -6.79
N ILE A 26 -10.53 -1.43 -5.75
CA ILE A 26 -9.26 -2.12 -5.48
C ILE A 26 -9.51 -3.25 -4.49
N ILE A 27 -9.21 -4.48 -4.90
CA ILE A 27 -9.35 -5.66 -4.06
C ILE A 27 -7.97 -6.01 -3.49
N LEU A 28 -7.79 -5.83 -2.18
CA LEU A 28 -6.56 -6.22 -1.50
C LEU A 28 -6.54 -7.74 -1.28
N GLY A 29 -5.47 -8.40 -1.72
CA GLY A 29 -5.31 -9.85 -1.56
C GLY A 29 -4.77 -10.29 -0.20
N HIS A 30 -3.87 -9.50 0.41
CA HIS A 30 -3.31 -9.80 1.74
C HIS A 30 -3.09 -8.52 2.55
N ASP A 31 -3.31 -8.60 3.87
CA ASP A 31 -2.91 -7.54 4.79
C ASP A 31 -1.53 -7.87 5.37
N VAL A 32 -0.61 -6.93 5.32
CA VAL A 32 0.65 -7.02 6.08
C VAL A 32 0.69 -5.84 7.04
N VAL A 33 0.80 -6.13 8.33
CA VAL A 33 0.87 -5.12 9.38
C VAL A 33 2.28 -5.07 9.91
N ILE A 34 2.99 -3.99 9.60
CA ILE A 34 4.34 -3.74 10.11
C ILE A 34 4.22 -2.75 11.26
N CYS A 35 4.54 -3.20 12.48
CA CYS A 35 4.52 -2.36 13.67
C CYS A 35 5.95 -1.97 14.04
N LYS A 36 6.13 -0.75 14.54
CA LYS A 36 7.32 -0.38 15.31
C LYS A 36 7.06 -0.74 16.77
N GLY A 37 7.94 -1.56 17.35
CA GLY A 37 7.89 -1.93 18.75
C GLY A 37 8.10 -0.72 19.69
N PRO A 38 7.97 -0.90 21.01
CA PRO A 38 8.24 0.17 21.98
C PRO A 38 9.66 0.73 21.89
N ASP A 39 10.61 -0.09 21.44
CA ASP A 39 12.00 0.30 21.20
C ASP A 39 12.23 0.98 19.84
N ARG A 40 11.15 1.21 19.08
CA ARG A 40 11.08 1.74 17.71
C ARG A 40 11.67 0.83 16.63
N ASP A 41 12.11 -0.37 17.01
CA ASP A 41 12.51 -1.40 16.06
C ASP A 41 11.31 -1.80 15.20
N VAL A 42 11.56 -1.88 13.91
CA VAL A 42 10.59 -2.38 12.94
C VAL A 42 10.46 -3.89 13.13
N ASP A 43 9.23 -4.40 13.05
CA ASP A 43 8.96 -5.83 12.99
C ASP A 43 9.57 -6.44 11.71
N CYS A 44 10.81 -6.94 11.82
CA CYS A 44 11.55 -7.52 10.72
C CYS A 44 10.85 -8.76 10.14
N ASP A 45 10.10 -9.51 10.94
CA ASP A 45 9.36 -10.68 10.46
C ASP A 45 8.20 -10.25 9.55
N ALA A 46 7.48 -9.20 9.93
CA ALA A 46 6.43 -8.61 9.09
C ALA A 46 7.00 -8.01 7.79
N VAL A 47 8.18 -7.38 7.84
CA VAL A 47 8.89 -6.87 6.65
C VAL A 47 9.31 -8.02 5.74
N ASN A 48 9.90 -9.08 6.29
CA ASN A 48 10.30 -10.25 5.51
C ASN A 48 9.09 -10.94 4.86
N LEU A 49 7.95 -10.99 5.55
CA LEU A 49 6.71 -11.50 4.98
C LEU A 49 6.24 -10.64 3.79
N LEU A 50 6.27 -9.30 3.92
CA LEU A 50 5.96 -8.39 2.80
C LEU A 50 6.88 -8.69 1.61
N ILE A 51 8.20 -8.71 1.83
CA ILE A 51 9.18 -8.99 0.78
C ILE A 51 8.89 -10.35 0.13
N SER A 52 8.56 -11.39 0.91
CA SER A 52 8.24 -12.70 0.36
C SER A 52 7.05 -12.66 -0.61
N PHE A 53 5.99 -11.90 -0.27
CA PHE A 53 4.84 -11.71 -1.15
C PHE A 53 5.21 -10.98 -2.44
N LEU A 54 6.02 -9.92 -2.34
CA LEU A 54 6.49 -9.17 -3.52
C LEU A 54 7.35 -10.05 -4.44
N MET A 55 8.25 -10.84 -3.86
CA MET A 55 9.13 -11.75 -4.60
C MET A 55 8.40 -12.93 -5.23
N THR A 56 7.19 -13.29 -4.75
CA THR A 56 6.38 -14.34 -5.40
C THR A 56 5.83 -13.92 -6.77
N GLY A 57 5.79 -12.62 -7.05
CA GLY A 57 5.16 -12.07 -8.27
C GLY A 57 3.64 -12.22 -8.33
N GLN A 58 2.98 -12.65 -7.23
CA GLN A 58 1.51 -12.76 -7.15
C GLN A 58 0.83 -11.41 -6.96
N TYR A 59 1.58 -10.39 -6.56
CA TYR A 59 1.09 -9.05 -6.30
C TYR A 59 1.94 -8.05 -7.08
N ASP A 60 1.29 -7.15 -7.78
CA ASP A 60 1.89 -6.08 -8.58
C ASP A 60 1.80 -4.71 -7.89
N MET A 61 1.13 -4.63 -6.73
CA MET A 61 0.86 -3.36 -6.06
C MET A 61 0.85 -3.47 -4.53
N VAL A 62 1.48 -2.49 -3.87
CA VAL A 62 1.40 -2.26 -2.43
C VAL A 62 0.56 -1.01 -2.17
N ALA A 63 -0.58 -1.16 -1.49
CA ALA A 63 -1.44 -0.05 -1.10
C ALA A 63 -1.13 0.41 0.33
N LEU A 64 -0.92 1.71 0.51
CA LEU A 64 -0.57 2.35 1.78
C LEU A 64 -1.48 3.55 2.01
N ASP A 65 -1.78 3.90 3.28
CA ASP A 65 -2.51 5.15 3.51
C ASP A 65 -1.63 6.34 3.13
N LYS A 66 -0.38 6.38 3.62
CA LYS A 66 0.64 7.35 3.21
C LYS A 66 1.96 6.66 2.88
N LEU A 67 2.69 7.18 1.89
CA LEU A 67 4.04 6.70 1.59
C LEU A 67 5.01 6.96 2.74
N THR A 68 4.79 8.06 3.48
CA THR A 68 5.56 8.41 4.68
C THR A 68 5.41 7.41 5.82
N ASP A 69 4.45 6.48 5.74
CA ASP A 69 4.33 5.40 6.72
C ASP A 69 5.48 4.38 6.58
N LEU A 70 6.15 4.32 5.42
CA LEU A 70 7.35 3.51 5.21
C LEU A 70 8.62 4.24 5.65
N THR A 71 8.85 5.42 5.09
CA THR A 71 9.99 6.29 5.40
C THR A 71 9.63 7.75 5.15
N GLU A 72 10.14 8.66 5.98
CA GLU A 72 10.03 10.10 5.76
C GLU A 72 11.16 10.64 4.87
N ASP A 73 12.21 9.84 4.64
CA ASP A 73 13.33 10.19 3.77
C ASP A 73 12.96 9.95 2.30
N VAL A 74 13.05 11.01 1.50
CA VAL A 74 12.70 10.98 0.07
C VAL A 74 13.65 10.07 -0.70
N SER A 75 14.93 10.07 -0.36
CA SER A 75 15.97 9.26 -1.01
C SER A 75 15.70 7.78 -0.81
N ASP A 76 15.42 7.38 0.43
CA ASP A 76 15.06 6.00 0.77
C ASP A 76 13.78 5.55 0.04
N MET A 77 12.80 6.46 -0.08
CA MET A 77 11.55 6.19 -0.77
C MET A 77 11.76 5.99 -2.28
N GLU A 78 12.57 6.85 -2.90
CA GLU A 78 12.92 6.74 -4.32
C GLU A 78 13.69 5.43 -4.60
N GLU A 79 14.65 5.06 -3.75
CA GLU A 79 15.38 3.80 -3.87
C GLU A 79 14.42 2.60 -3.79
N LEU A 80 13.55 2.58 -2.78
CA LEU A 80 12.57 1.52 -2.59
C LEU A 80 11.63 1.39 -3.80
N MET A 81 11.11 2.50 -4.31
CA MET A 81 10.21 2.48 -5.47
C MET A 81 10.92 2.01 -6.73
N ASN A 82 12.16 2.45 -6.94
CA ASN A 82 12.97 2.01 -8.08
C ASN A 82 13.25 0.51 -8.02
N ASP A 83 13.56 -0.02 -6.84
CA ASP A 83 13.82 -1.45 -6.65
C ASP A 83 12.57 -2.30 -6.79
N ALA A 84 11.44 -1.86 -6.24
CA ALA A 84 10.15 -2.51 -6.44
C ALA A 84 9.73 -2.51 -7.91
N ALA A 85 9.96 -1.41 -8.64
CA ALA A 85 9.64 -1.32 -10.06
C ALA A 85 10.45 -2.31 -10.90
N LYS A 86 11.71 -2.60 -10.53
CA LYS A 86 12.54 -3.63 -11.21
C LYS A 86 11.94 -5.03 -11.11
N ILE A 87 11.15 -5.32 -10.08
CA ILE A 87 10.45 -6.59 -9.89
C ILE A 87 8.96 -6.50 -10.28
N GLY A 88 8.53 -5.40 -10.91
CA GLY A 88 7.15 -5.22 -11.40
C GLY A 88 6.13 -4.84 -10.33
N VAL A 89 6.58 -4.32 -9.18
CA VAL A 89 5.72 -3.90 -8.07
C VAL A 89 5.61 -2.37 -8.04
N GLY A 90 4.38 -1.86 -8.00
CA GLY A 90 4.06 -0.45 -7.79
C GLY A 90 3.60 -0.13 -6.37
N PHE A 91 3.59 1.15 -6.01
CA PHE A 91 3.04 1.64 -4.76
C PHE A 91 1.84 2.56 -5.02
N LEU A 92 0.81 2.43 -4.18
CA LEU A 92 -0.39 3.24 -4.25
C LEU A 92 -0.64 3.93 -2.92
N GLU A 93 -0.60 5.26 -2.94
CA GLU A 93 -0.94 6.07 -1.79
C GLU A 93 -2.44 6.41 -1.77
N LEU A 94 -3.17 5.84 -0.82
CA LEU A 94 -4.61 6.05 -0.70
C LEU A 94 -4.95 7.49 -0.28
N SER A 95 -4.08 8.19 0.46
CA SER A 95 -4.30 9.60 0.82
C SER A 95 -4.38 10.51 -0.42
N THR A 96 -3.64 10.15 -1.47
CA THR A 96 -3.60 10.85 -2.75
C THR A 96 -4.85 10.56 -3.59
N ILE A 97 -5.37 9.33 -3.54
CA ILE A 97 -6.65 8.99 -4.22
C ILE A 97 -7.80 9.85 -3.67
N ALA A 98 -7.86 10.04 -2.35
CA ALA A 98 -8.90 10.88 -1.72
C ALA A 98 -8.87 12.34 -2.24
N ARG A 99 -7.67 12.86 -2.54
CA ARG A 99 -7.51 14.20 -3.15
C ARG A 99 -7.88 14.22 -4.63
N ILE A 100 -7.66 13.12 -5.35
CA ILE A 100 -8.06 12.99 -6.77
C ILE A 100 -9.58 12.76 -6.91
N THR A 101 -10.26 12.15 -5.94
CA THR A 101 -11.73 12.07 -5.96
C THR A 101 -12.43 13.43 -5.79
N GLU A 102 -11.76 14.43 -5.22
CA GLU A 102 -12.26 15.82 -5.19
C GLU A 102 -11.83 16.65 -6.40
N ALA A 103 -10.80 16.23 -7.13
CA ALA A 103 -10.40 16.82 -8.40
C ALA A 103 -9.85 15.74 -9.34
N VAL A 104 -10.59 15.50 -10.43
CA VAL A 104 -10.27 14.68 -11.62
C VAL A 104 -11.12 13.40 -11.73
N GLN A 105 -12.25 13.51 -12.45
CA GLN A 105 -12.75 12.42 -13.30
C GLN A 105 -11.70 12.19 -14.41
N VAL A 106 -10.82 11.18 -14.27
CA VAL A 106 -10.05 10.67 -15.41
C VAL A 106 -10.90 9.58 -16.07
N GLN A 107 -11.60 9.93 -17.16
CA GLN A 107 -12.04 8.93 -18.13
C GLN A 107 -10.81 8.49 -18.93
N VAL A 108 -10.32 7.27 -18.71
CA VAL A 108 -9.37 6.62 -19.63
C VAL A 108 -10.18 5.81 -20.64
N GLY A 109 -10.35 6.35 -21.85
CA GLY A 109 -10.95 5.64 -22.98
C GLY A 109 -9.89 4.82 -23.71
N VAL A 110 -10.18 3.54 -23.97
CA VAL A 110 -9.36 2.69 -24.84
C VAL A 110 -9.77 2.97 -26.29
N PHE A 111 -8.86 3.52 -27.10
CA PHE A 111 -9.05 3.63 -28.55
C PHE A 111 -8.50 2.36 -29.22
N ASP A 112 -9.38 1.57 -29.80
CA ASP A 112 -9.00 0.49 -30.71
C ASP A 112 -8.67 1.09 -32.08
N LYS A 113 -7.43 0.93 -32.54
CA LYS A 113 -6.95 1.44 -33.84
C LYS A 113 -7.29 0.51 -35.01
N TYR A 114 -8.11 -0.52 -34.78
CA TYR A 114 -8.51 -1.47 -35.81
C TYR A 114 -10.04 -1.62 -35.92
N ASN A 115 -10.73 -0.52 -36.21
CA ASN A 115 -11.98 -0.61 -36.98
C ASN A 115 -11.95 0.40 -38.12
N ARG A 116 -12.06 -0.14 -39.34
CA ARG A 116 -12.05 0.56 -40.62
C ARG A 116 -13.09 1.67 -40.72
#